data_AF-A0AAF0QIX7-F1
#
_entry.id   AF-A0AAF0QIX7-F1
#
_cell.length_a   1.000
_cell.length_b   1.000
_cell.length_c   1.000
_cell.angle_alpha   90.00
_cell.angle_beta   90.00
_cell.angle_gamma   90.00
#
_symmetry.space_group_name_H-M   'P 1'
#
loop_
_entity.id
_entity.type
_entity.pdbx_description
1 polymer ?
#
loop_
_entity_poly.entity_id
_entity_poly.type
_entity_poly.pdbx_seq_one_letter_code
_entity_poly.pdbx_strand_id
1 'polypeptide(L)'
;MFCCGTQYLKMVSPHLGSLVFLVGHHLMLNCFMNCNKLRLLVIELEKVEDNPKHDEISTLEKFLFSFPSLEQLYLGPLVLELLNANIVLDELPPKLNCLWCLHLGVDFNKVDQISYALQLIKRFPNLSKLLITVEGSDENAETIMKHSTCLNRPLNKLEALNWPIS
;
A
#
# COMPACT_ATOMS: atom_id res chain seq x y z
N MET A 1 -22.80 -0.01 16.85
CA MET A 1 -23.45 -0.77 15.76
C MET A 1 -22.57 -0.62 14.54
N PHE A 2 -21.82 -1.67 14.18
CA PHE A 2 -20.87 -1.63 13.08
C PHE A 2 -21.64 -1.76 11.76
N CYS A 3 -21.53 -0.76 10.89
CA CYS A 3 -22.15 -0.81 9.58
C CYS A 3 -21.16 -1.44 8.60
N CYS A 4 -21.20 -2.77 8.46
CA CYS A 4 -20.48 -3.50 7.41
C CYS A 4 -21.19 -3.33 6.05
N GLY A 5 -21.61 -2.11 5.72
CA GLY A 5 -22.45 -1.81 4.55
C GLY A 5 -21.79 -2.12 3.21
N THR A 6 -20.48 -2.35 3.20
CA THR A 6 -19.69 -2.69 2.02
C THR A 6 -20.14 -3.99 1.35
N GLN A 7 -20.70 -4.94 2.12
CA GLN A 7 -21.28 -6.16 1.57
C GLN A 7 -22.52 -5.93 0.68
N TYR A 8 -23.16 -4.77 0.80
CA TYR A 8 -24.28 -4.36 -0.04
C TYR A 8 -23.83 -3.46 -1.21
N LEU A 9 -22.57 -3.02 -1.24
CA LEU A 9 -21.97 -2.28 -2.34
C LEU A 9 -21.55 -3.24 -3.45
N LYS A 10 -22.53 -3.84 -4.14
CA LYS A 10 -22.28 -4.58 -5.39
C LYS A 10 -22.08 -3.60 -6.54
N MET A 11 -20.96 -2.89 -6.53
CA MET A 11 -20.60 -1.98 -7.63
C MET A 11 -20.09 -2.78 -8.83
N VAL A 12 -20.89 -2.83 -9.90
CA VAL A 12 -20.44 -3.31 -11.21
C VAL A 12 -20.06 -2.09 -12.05
N SER A 13 -18.88 -1.52 -11.77
CA SER A 13 -18.37 -0.36 -12.52
C SER A 13 -17.09 -0.74 -13.28
N PRO A 14 -17.20 -1.35 -14.47
CA PRO A 14 -16.03 -1.74 -15.29
C PRO A 14 -15.23 -0.53 -15.80
N HIS A 15 -15.75 0.69 -15.62
CA HIS A 15 -15.10 1.94 -16.00
C HIS A 15 -14.50 2.69 -14.80
N LEU A 16 -14.53 2.09 -13.61
CA LEU A 16 -13.97 2.72 -12.42
C LEU A 16 -12.47 2.98 -12.60
N GLY A 17 -12.09 4.25 -12.65
CA GLY A 17 -10.70 4.68 -12.80
C GLY A 17 -9.99 4.96 -11.47
N SER A 18 -10.75 5.25 -10.41
CA SER A 18 -10.22 5.55 -9.08
C SER A 18 -11.08 4.89 -8.01
N LEU A 19 -10.41 4.32 -7.01
CA LEU A 19 -11.02 3.70 -5.85
C LEU A 19 -10.27 4.13 -4.59
N VAL A 20 -11.01 4.67 -3.64
CA VAL A 20 -10.49 5.20 -2.39
C VAL A 20 -11.23 4.53 -1.25
N PHE A 21 -10.50 3.79 -0.43
CA PHE A 21 -10.96 3.17 0.80
C PHE A 21 -10.33 3.86 1.99
N LEU A 22 -11.15 4.56 2.76
CA LEU A 22 -10.83 5.14 4.06
C LEU A 22 -11.83 4.55 5.05
N VAL A 23 -11.60 3.32 5.53
CA VAL A 23 -12.62 2.59 6.31
C VAL A 23 -11.99 1.95 7.55
N GLY A 24 -12.72 2.01 8.66
CA GLY A 24 -12.19 1.69 9.98
C GLY A 24 -11.98 0.21 10.30
N HIS A 25 -12.72 -0.76 9.71
CA HIS A 25 -12.74 -2.12 10.29
C HIS A 25 -12.82 -3.33 9.32
N HIS A 26 -13.38 -3.21 8.10
CA HIS A 26 -13.50 -4.37 7.18
C HIS A 26 -13.24 -4.04 5.70
N LEU A 27 -12.33 -4.79 5.07
CA LEU A 27 -12.00 -4.75 3.65
C LEU A 27 -12.78 -5.83 2.87
N MET A 28 -13.95 -5.48 2.32
CA MET A 28 -14.65 -6.38 1.39
C MET A 28 -14.27 -6.07 -0.07
N LEU A 29 -13.14 -6.61 -0.50
CA LEU A 29 -12.50 -6.27 -1.78
C LEU A 29 -13.09 -7.00 -3.00
N ASN A 30 -13.78 -8.12 -2.77
CA ASN A 30 -14.32 -8.98 -3.84
C ASN A 30 -15.25 -8.25 -4.82
N CYS A 31 -15.94 -7.19 -4.38
CA CYS A 31 -16.83 -6.39 -5.21
C CYS A 31 -16.08 -5.63 -6.32
N PHE A 32 -14.78 -5.41 -6.18
CA PHE A 32 -13.99 -4.54 -7.04
C PHE A 32 -13.00 -5.30 -7.94
N MET A 33 -12.93 -6.64 -7.83
CA MET A 33 -12.00 -7.48 -8.61
C MET A 33 -12.16 -7.35 -10.13
N ASN A 34 -13.32 -6.89 -10.62
CA ASN A 34 -13.60 -6.71 -12.05
C ASN A 34 -13.29 -5.28 -12.57
N CYS A 35 -12.72 -4.38 -11.75
CA CYS A 35 -12.41 -3.01 -12.14
C CYS A 35 -11.08 -2.93 -12.93
N ASN A 36 -11.03 -3.57 -14.10
CA ASN A 36 -9.80 -3.66 -14.90
C ASN A 36 -9.26 -2.31 -15.43
N LYS A 37 -10.06 -1.24 -15.40
CA LYS A 37 -9.65 0.13 -15.76
C LYS A 37 -9.15 0.96 -14.58
N LEU A 38 -8.98 0.35 -13.40
CA LEU A 38 -8.52 1.04 -12.20
C LEU A 38 -7.09 1.56 -12.38
N ARG A 39 -6.91 2.86 -12.17
CA ARG A 39 -5.62 3.58 -12.29
C ARG A 39 -5.13 4.11 -10.95
N LEU A 40 -6.04 4.52 -10.06
CA LEU A 40 -5.72 4.99 -8.72
C LEU A 40 -6.37 4.10 -7.67
N LEU A 41 -5.57 3.59 -6.75
CA LEU A 41 -6.03 2.84 -5.59
C LEU A 41 -5.44 3.46 -4.32
N VAL A 42 -6.33 3.78 -3.38
CA VAL A 42 -5.98 4.31 -2.05
C VAL A 42 -6.61 3.40 -1.01
N ILE A 43 -5.79 2.84 -0.11
CA ILE A 43 -6.26 2.02 1.01
C ILE A 43 -5.65 2.55 2.31
N GLU A 44 -6.50 3.11 3.16
CA GLU A 44 -6.20 3.52 4.53
C GLU A 44 -7.12 2.79 5.49
N LEU A 45 -6.56 2.25 6.58
CA LEU A 45 -7.31 1.56 7.62
C LEU A 45 -7.11 2.28 8.95
N GLU A 46 -8.20 2.56 9.67
CA GLU A 46 -8.09 3.20 10.98
C GLU A 46 -7.76 2.19 12.09
N LYS A 47 -8.25 0.94 11.97
CA LYS A 47 -7.98 -0.16 12.89
C LYS A 47 -7.92 -1.49 12.16
N VAL A 48 -7.09 -2.38 12.67
CA VAL A 48 -7.06 -3.79 12.30
C VAL A 48 -7.66 -4.57 13.47
N GLU A 49 -8.50 -5.57 13.20
CA GLU A 49 -8.95 -6.48 14.26
C GLU A 49 -7.75 -7.27 14.80
N ASP A 50 -7.71 -7.54 16.11
CA ASP A 50 -6.71 -8.44 16.69
C ASP A 50 -6.88 -9.82 16.04
N ASN A 51 -5.90 -10.28 15.27
CA ASN A 51 -5.95 -11.44 14.35
C ASN A 51 -6.83 -11.27 13.10
N PRO A 52 -6.38 -10.50 12.10
CA PRO A 52 -6.93 -10.57 10.75
C PRO A 52 -6.88 -12.03 10.26
N LYS A 53 -7.97 -12.52 9.68
CA LYS A 53 -7.98 -13.89 9.16
C LYS A 53 -7.03 -13.99 7.97
N HIS A 54 -6.28 -15.08 7.87
CA HIS A 54 -5.37 -15.34 6.74
C HIS A 54 -6.07 -15.16 5.36
N ASP A 55 -7.37 -15.49 5.30
CA ASP A 55 -8.20 -15.30 4.11
C ASP A 55 -8.36 -13.83 3.69
N GLU A 56 -8.42 -12.89 4.63
CA GLU A 56 -8.56 -11.45 4.36
C GLU A 56 -7.28 -10.87 3.76
N ILE A 57 -6.11 -11.29 4.27
CA ILE A 57 -4.81 -10.84 3.78
C ILE A 57 -4.52 -11.40 2.40
N SER A 58 -4.81 -12.68 2.15
CA SER A 58 -4.68 -13.27 0.82
C SER A 58 -5.63 -12.61 -0.21
N THR A 59 -6.79 -12.13 0.25
CA THR A 59 -7.75 -11.39 -0.58
C THR A 59 -7.21 -9.99 -0.91
N LEU A 60 -6.61 -9.30 0.06
CA LEU A 60 -5.97 -8.00 -0.14
C LEU A 60 -4.80 -8.08 -1.13
N GLU A 61 -3.94 -9.09 -0.99
CA GLU A 61 -2.83 -9.29 -1.93
C GLU A 61 -3.34 -9.50 -3.35
N LYS A 62 -4.23 -10.49 -3.54
CA LYS A 62 -4.84 -10.76 -4.86
C LYS A 62 -5.47 -9.50 -5.43
N PHE A 63 -6.16 -8.73 -4.59
CA PHE A 63 -6.77 -7.49 -5.00
C PHE A 63 -5.75 -6.46 -5.51
N LEU A 64 -4.71 -6.15 -4.74
CA LEU A 64 -3.69 -5.17 -5.11
C LEU A 64 -3.03 -5.48 -6.46
N PHE A 65 -2.77 -6.75 -6.73
CA PHE A 65 -2.08 -7.20 -7.94
C PHE A 65 -3.00 -7.63 -9.08
N SER A 66 -4.32 -7.52 -8.92
CA SER A 66 -5.29 -7.80 -9.99
C SER A 66 -5.41 -6.68 -11.03
N PHE A 67 -4.76 -5.54 -10.82
CA PHE A 67 -4.94 -4.33 -11.63
C PHE A 67 -3.70 -4.01 -12.47
N PRO A 68 -3.56 -4.57 -13.69
CA PRO A 68 -2.38 -4.35 -14.53
C PRO A 68 -2.22 -2.90 -15.02
N SER A 69 -3.32 -2.14 -15.04
CA SER A 69 -3.36 -0.72 -15.42
C SER A 69 -3.18 0.24 -14.24
N LEU A 70 -2.89 -0.26 -13.04
CA LEU A 70 -2.71 0.60 -11.87
C LEU A 70 -1.49 1.50 -12.05
N GLU A 71 -1.73 2.81 -11.93
CA GLU A 71 -0.76 3.87 -12.14
C GLU A 71 -0.28 4.48 -10.81
N GLN A 72 -1.20 4.58 -9.85
CA GLN A 72 -0.99 5.20 -8.55
C GLN A 72 -1.52 4.31 -7.43
N LEU A 73 -0.69 4.08 -6.42
CA LEU A 73 -1.01 3.24 -5.27
C LEU A 73 -0.69 3.97 -3.96
N TYR A 74 -1.65 4.01 -3.06
CA TYR A 74 -1.47 4.43 -1.68
C TYR A 74 -1.80 3.30 -0.70
N LEU A 75 -0.87 3.03 0.21
CA LEU A 75 -1.01 2.05 1.28
C LEU A 75 -0.70 2.71 2.63
N GLY A 76 -1.68 2.76 3.52
CA GLY A 76 -1.48 3.19 4.91
C GLY A 76 -0.63 2.21 5.73
N PRO A 77 -0.18 2.62 6.92
CA PRO A 77 0.74 1.82 7.75
C PRO A 77 0.11 0.50 8.20
N LEU A 78 -1.16 0.52 8.62
CA LEU A 78 -1.86 -0.71 8.99
C LEU A 78 -1.97 -1.71 7.83
N VAL A 79 -2.13 -1.21 6.59
CA VAL A 79 -2.17 -2.05 5.39
C VAL A 79 -0.80 -2.68 5.14
N LEU A 80 0.29 -1.91 5.29
CA LEU A 80 1.65 -2.44 5.14
C LEU A 80 1.99 -3.48 6.22
N GLU A 81 1.51 -3.30 7.44
CA GLU A 81 1.69 -4.27 8.52
C GLU A 81 0.98 -5.59 8.22
N LEU A 82 -0.27 -5.53 7.75
CA LEU A 82 -1.04 -6.70 7.30
C LEU A 82 -0.33 -7.47 6.20
N LEU A 83 0.19 -6.74 5.20
CA LEU A 83 0.93 -7.34 4.09
C LEU A 83 2.24 -7.98 4.56
N ASN A 84 2.99 -7.33 5.46
CA ASN A 84 4.24 -7.85 6.00
C ASN A 84 4.07 -9.17 6.77
N ALA A 85 2.96 -9.34 7.51
CA ALA A 85 2.76 -10.48 8.39
C ALA A 85 2.60 -11.84 7.69
N ASN A 86 2.17 -11.88 6.43
CA ASN A 86 1.84 -13.14 5.73
C ASN A 86 2.47 -13.29 4.35
N ILE A 87 3.21 -12.29 3.84
CA ILE A 87 3.67 -12.30 2.45
C ILE A 87 5.15 -12.66 2.37
N VAL A 88 5.42 -13.79 1.72
CA VAL A 88 6.72 -14.03 1.10
C VAL A 88 6.74 -13.26 -0.20
N LEU A 89 7.54 -12.19 -0.25
CA LEU A 89 7.56 -11.29 -1.40
C LEU A 89 7.80 -12.05 -2.70
N ASP A 90 8.60 -13.12 -2.73
CA ASP A 90 8.87 -13.91 -3.94
C ASP A 90 7.63 -14.58 -4.59
N GLU A 91 6.51 -14.69 -3.88
CA GLU A 91 5.26 -15.27 -4.38
C GLU A 91 4.30 -14.24 -5.00
N LEU A 92 4.61 -12.94 -4.89
CA LEU A 92 3.74 -11.88 -5.40
C LEU A 92 3.60 -11.93 -6.94
N PRO A 93 2.39 -11.71 -7.50
CA PRO A 93 2.15 -11.69 -8.94
C PRO A 93 3.01 -10.64 -9.68
N PRO A 94 3.18 -10.78 -11.01
CA PRO A 94 4.11 -9.96 -11.77
C PRO A 94 3.81 -8.46 -11.70
N LYS A 95 4.91 -7.71 -11.80
CA LYS A 95 5.06 -6.26 -11.63
C LYS A 95 3.88 -5.44 -12.17
N LEU A 96 3.35 -4.56 -11.33
CA LEU A 96 2.50 -3.43 -11.71
C LEU A 96 3.31 -2.48 -12.61
N ASN A 97 3.45 -2.83 -13.89
CA ASN A 97 4.33 -2.12 -14.83
C ASN A 97 3.85 -0.70 -15.14
N CYS A 98 2.56 -0.41 -14.96
CA CYS A 98 2.04 0.94 -15.14
C CYS A 98 2.25 1.83 -13.90
N LEU A 99 2.66 1.25 -12.76
CA LEU A 99 2.76 1.98 -11.51
C LEU A 99 3.95 2.94 -11.55
N TRP A 100 3.64 4.23 -11.52
CA TRP A 100 4.63 5.31 -11.55
C TRP A 100 4.62 6.15 -10.28
N CYS A 101 3.53 6.12 -9.50
CA CYS A 101 3.42 6.79 -8.20
C CYS A 101 3.10 5.79 -7.08
N LEU A 102 3.93 5.79 -6.03
CA LEU A 102 3.70 5.02 -4.82
C LEU A 102 3.70 5.95 -3.61
N HIS A 103 2.69 5.82 -2.75
CA HIS A 103 2.65 6.51 -1.47
C HIS A 103 2.46 5.48 -0.35
N LEU A 104 3.40 5.49 0.60
CA LEU A 104 3.45 4.56 1.73
C LEU A 104 3.33 5.33 3.04
N GLY A 105 2.35 4.98 3.87
CA GLY A 105 2.34 5.32 5.28
C GLY A 105 3.15 4.28 6.05
N VAL A 106 4.16 4.69 6.82
CA VAL A 106 5.05 3.78 7.55
C VAL A 106 5.11 4.16 9.03
N ASP A 107 5.08 3.15 9.89
CA ASP A 107 5.38 3.28 11.31
C ASP A 107 6.87 3.00 11.53
N PHE A 108 7.57 4.05 11.90
CA PHE A 108 9.00 4.07 12.09
C PHE A 108 9.49 3.26 13.31
N ASN A 109 8.56 2.88 14.19
CA ASN A 109 8.83 1.96 15.29
C ASN A 109 8.75 0.47 14.87
N LYS A 110 8.31 0.17 13.64
CA LYS A 110 8.13 -1.20 13.13
C LYS A 110 9.17 -1.52 12.05
N VAL A 111 10.36 -1.95 12.45
CA VAL A 111 11.49 -2.23 11.55
C VAL A 111 11.13 -3.24 10.44
N ASP A 112 10.35 -4.27 10.75
CA ASP A 112 9.93 -5.27 9.75
C ASP A 112 9.03 -4.65 8.67
N GLN A 113 8.15 -3.74 9.05
CA GLN A 113 7.29 -3.00 8.12
C GLN A 113 8.14 -2.07 7.23
N ILE A 114 9.15 -1.39 7.79
CA ILE A 114 10.09 -0.57 7.00
C ILE A 114 10.84 -1.44 5.99
N SER A 115 11.34 -2.60 6.42
CA SER A 115 12.01 -3.57 5.54
C SER A 115 11.10 -4.01 4.40
N TYR A 116 9.85 -4.35 4.70
CA TYR A 116 8.84 -4.71 3.72
C TYR A 116 8.57 -3.56 2.72
N ALA A 117 8.37 -2.34 3.20
CA ALA A 117 8.17 -1.15 2.38
C ALA A 117 9.33 -0.93 1.39
N LEU A 118 10.57 -1.06 1.86
CA LEU A 118 11.77 -0.95 1.01
C LEU A 118 11.84 -2.03 -0.06
N GLN A 119 11.43 -3.25 0.26
CA GLN A 119 11.36 -4.34 -0.72
C GLN A 119 10.24 -4.11 -1.74
N LEU A 120 9.10 -3.59 -1.32
CA LEU A 120 7.98 -3.24 -2.19
C LEU A 120 8.39 -2.17 -3.21
N ILE A 121 9.08 -1.10 -2.78
CA ILE A 121 9.61 -0.04 -3.66
C ILE A 121 10.48 -0.62 -4.78
N LYS A 122 11.35 -1.59 -4.46
CA LYS A 122 12.28 -2.22 -5.41
C LYS A 122 11.57 -3.02 -6.51
N ARG A 123 10.30 -3.39 -6.32
CA ARG A 123 9.55 -4.21 -7.27
C ARG A 123 8.95 -3.45 -8.43
N PHE A 124 8.75 -2.13 -8.30
CA PHE A 124 8.11 -1.33 -9.32
C PHE A 124 9.15 -0.65 -10.24
N PRO A 125 9.40 -1.18 -11.45
CA PRO A 125 10.51 -0.73 -12.29
C PRO A 125 10.30 0.66 -12.91
N ASN A 126 9.04 1.11 -12.97
CA ASN A 126 8.62 2.38 -13.58
C ASN A 126 8.25 3.44 -12.54
N LEU A 127 8.55 3.19 -11.26
CA LEU A 127 8.35 4.14 -10.19
C LEU A 127 9.17 5.40 -10.43
N SER A 128 8.49 6.55 -10.56
CA SER A 128 9.09 7.88 -10.74
C SER A 128 8.74 8.83 -9.60
N LYS A 129 7.65 8.57 -8.88
CA LYS A 129 7.22 9.34 -7.72
C LYS A 129 7.04 8.43 -6.51
N LEU A 130 7.68 8.80 -5.41
CA LEU A 130 7.58 8.12 -4.13
C LEU A 130 7.26 9.15 -3.05
N LEU A 131 6.19 8.90 -2.30
CA LEU A 131 5.84 9.66 -1.11
C LEU A 131 5.85 8.71 0.09
N ILE A 132 6.48 9.14 1.19
CA ILE A 132 6.50 8.40 2.44
C ILE A 132 5.92 9.30 3.52
N THR A 133 4.84 8.87 4.14
CA THR A 133 4.28 9.51 5.34
C THR A 133 4.66 8.67 6.54
N VAL A 134 5.15 9.32 7.59
CA VAL A 134 5.58 8.63 8.81
C VAL A 134 4.52 8.83 9.88
N GLU A 135 4.05 7.74 10.47
CA GLU A 135 3.29 7.74 11.71
C GLU A 135 4.21 7.32 12.88
N GLY A 136 4.19 8.09 13.96
CA GLY A 136 5.04 7.85 15.14
C GLY A 136 5.43 9.15 15.84
N SER A 137 5.80 9.08 17.12
CA SER A 137 6.32 10.23 17.87
C SER A 137 7.79 10.51 17.48
N ASP A 138 8.18 11.79 17.57
CA ASP A 138 9.48 12.35 17.14
C ASP A 138 10.74 11.73 17.77
N GLU A 139 10.62 10.77 18.70
CA GLU A 139 11.73 10.33 19.55
C GLU A 139 12.70 9.34 18.88
N ASN A 140 12.39 8.78 17.70
CA ASN A 140 13.16 7.65 17.14
C ASN A 140 13.86 7.89 15.79
N ALA A 141 13.83 9.11 15.26
CA ALA A 141 14.36 9.44 13.92
C ALA A 141 15.85 9.07 13.70
N GLU A 142 16.70 9.17 14.74
CA GLU A 142 18.13 8.86 14.67
C GLU A 142 18.43 7.37 14.46
N THR A 143 17.57 6.47 14.93
CA THR A 143 17.80 5.03 14.86
C THR A 143 17.55 4.49 13.45
N ILE A 144 16.67 5.16 12.70
CA ILE A 144 16.16 4.74 11.39
C ILE A 144 17.09 5.17 10.27
N MET A 145 17.78 6.30 10.45
CA MET A 145 18.79 6.79 9.52
C MET A 145 19.97 5.81 9.36
N LYS A 146 20.23 4.94 10.36
CA LYS A 146 21.23 3.87 10.29
C LYS A 146 20.85 2.71 9.36
N HIS A 147 19.58 2.61 8.93
CA HIS A 147 19.10 1.55 8.02
C HIS A 147 18.93 2.03 6.58
N SER A 148 19.27 3.29 6.29
CA SER A 148 19.28 3.88 4.94
C SER A 148 20.28 3.21 3.97
N THR A 149 21.20 2.39 4.49
CA THR A 149 22.16 1.60 3.71
C THR A 149 21.52 0.41 2.96
N CYS A 150 20.25 0.09 3.20
CA CYS A 150 19.55 -1.04 2.56
C CYS A 150 19.12 -0.79 1.09
N LEU A 151 19.28 0.44 0.57
CA LEU A 151 18.99 0.78 -0.83
C LEU A 151 20.23 0.58 -1.70
N ASN A 152 20.58 -0.68 -1.98
CA ASN A 152 21.69 -1.08 -2.88
C ASN A 152 21.50 -0.66 -4.36
N ARG A 153 20.43 0.06 -4.70
CA ARG A 153 20.20 0.62 -6.03
C ARG A 153 19.93 2.11 -5.87
N PRO A 154 20.60 2.99 -6.64
CA PRO A 154 20.27 4.40 -6.63
C PRO A 154 18.83 4.54 -7.14
N LEU A 155 17.99 5.21 -6.35
CA LEU A 155 16.64 5.63 -6.74
C LEU A 155 16.71 6.80 -7.74
N ASN A 156 17.57 6.66 -8.75
CA ASN A 156 17.99 7.70 -9.69
C ASN A 156 16.90 8.18 -10.66
N LYS A 157 15.70 7.59 -10.58
CA LYS A 157 14.52 7.99 -11.35
C LYS A 157 13.44 8.67 -10.50
N LEU A 158 13.65 8.80 -9.19
CA LEU A 158 12.69 9.48 -8.34
C LEU A 158 12.81 11.00 -8.54
N GLU A 159 11.68 11.62 -8.86
CA GLU A 159 11.56 13.07 -8.83
C GLU A 159 11.53 13.55 -7.38
N ALA A 160 12.38 14.52 -7.05
CA ALA A 160 12.34 15.17 -5.74
C ALA A 160 11.10 16.06 -5.66
N LEU A 161 10.22 15.80 -4.68
CA LEU A 161 9.09 16.67 -4.38
C LEU A 161 9.57 17.82 -3.48
N ASN A 162 9.74 19.00 -4.06
CA ASN A 162 9.86 20.24 -3.29
C ASN A 162 8.46 20.64 -2.80
N TRP A 163 8.08 20.22 -1.60
CA TRP A 163 6.90 20.80 -0.95
C TRP A 163 7.27 22.16 -0.32
N PRO A 164 6.51 23.23 -0.55
CA PRO A 164 6.74 24.50 0.12
C PRO A 164 6.41 24.36 1.60
N ILE A 165 7.41 24.55 2.46
CA ILE A 165 7.21 24.75 3.89
C ILE A 165 6.31 25.98 4.03
N SER A 166 5.10 25.80 4.56
CA SER A 166 4.18 26.89 4.94
C SER A 166 3.97 26.84 6.44
#